data_AF-A0A535F686-F1
#
_entry.id   AF-A0A535F686-F1
#
_cell.length_a   1.000
_cell.length_b   1.000
_cell.length_c   1.000
_cell.angle_alpha   90.00
_cell.angle_beta   90.00
_cell.angle_gamma   90.00
#
_symmetry.space_group_name_H-M   'P 1'
#
loop_
_entity.id
_entity.type
_entity.pdbx_description
1 polymer ?
#
loop_
_entity_poly.entity_id
_entity_poly.type
_entity_poly.pdbx_seq_one_letter_code
_entity_poly.pdbx_strand_id
1 'polypeptide(L)'
;KGDAAEAVARLKEELDKDLVIMGSGELVQSLMRANLIDEYVLLIHPLVLGSGRRLFPEGSAFATLRLVGAKTTNTGVVIATYAAPR
;
A
#
# COMPACT_ATOMS: atom_id res chain seq x y z
N LYS A 1 18.40 0.22 -14.71
CA LYS A 1 18.67 0.93 -13.43
C LYS A 1 17.93 2.25 -13.48
N GLY A 2 17.07 2.52 -12.51
CA GLY A 2 16.30 3.78 -12.41
C GLY A 2 15.63 3.83 -11.04
N ASP A 3 15.38 5.02 -10.53
CA ASP A 3 14.63 5.20 -9.28
C ASP A 3 13.15 4.87 -9.55
N ALA A 4 12.62 3.91 -8.79
CA ALA A 4 11.23 3.49 -8.92
C ALA A 4 10.27 4.62 -8.53
N ALA A 5 10.64 5.48 -7.56
CA ALA A 5 9.81 6.60 -7.15
C ALA A 5 9.68 7.63 -8.28
N GLU A 6 10.79 7.99 -8.92
CA GLU A 6 10.79 8.92 -10.06
C GLU A 6 9.97 8.37 -11.24
N ALA A 7 10.14 7.10 -11.57
CA ALA A 7 9.40 6.47 -12.66
C ALA A 7 7.89 6.45 -12.38
N VAL A 8 7.48 6.11 -11.14
CA VAL A 8 6.07 6.10 -10.75
C VAL A 8 5.50 7.52 -10.71
N ALA A 9 6.24 8.50 -10.20
CA ALA A 9 5.81 9.90 -10.19
C ALA A 9 5.50 10.39 -11.61
N ARG A 10 6.39 10.14 -12.57
CA ARG A 10 6.14 10.47 -13.98
C ARG A 10 4.93 9.74 -14.55
N LEU A 11 4.79 8.44 -14.26
CA LEU A 11 3.63 7.67 -14.73
C LEU A 11 2.30 8.19 -14.16
N LYS A 12 2.28 8.67 -12.91
CA LYS A 12 1.09 9.30 -12.31
C LYS A 12 0.70 10.61 -12.99
N GLU A 13 1.66 11.32 -13.59
CA GLU A 13 1.38 12.54 -14.36
C GLU A 13 0.91 12.24 -15.79
N GLU A 14 1.42 11.16 -16.40
CA GLU A 14 1.14 10.80 -17.79
C GLU A 14 -0.13 9.96 -17.98
N LEU A 15 -0.56 9.22 -16.97
CA LEU A 15 -1.65 8.25 -17.07
C LEU A 15 -2.90 8.71 -16.30
N ASP A 16 -4.03 8.76 -17.00
CA ASP A 16 -5.36 8.90 -16.40
C ASP A 16 -5.98 7.53 -16.07
N LYS A 17 -5.20 6.67 -15.39
CA LYS A 17 -5.58 5.29 -15.03
C LYS A 17 -4.94 4.88 -13.71
N ASP A 18 -5.54 3.89 -13.06
CA ASP A 18 -5.00 3.30 -11.84
C ASP A 18 -3.68 2.56 -12.09
N LEU A 19 -2.70 2.80 -11.21
CA LEU A 19 -1.44 2.08 -11.14
C LEU A 19 -1.47 1.11 -9.95
N VAL A 20 -1.51 -0.19 -10.23
CA VAL A 20 -1.59 -1.23 -9.20
C VAL A 20 -0.22 -1.84 -8.93
N ILE A 21 0.18 -1.84 -7.66
CA ILE A 21 1.42 -2.49 -7.21
C ILE A 21 1.10 -3.93 -6.80
N MET A 22 1.45 -4.90 -7.64
CA MET A 22 1.30 -6.33 -7.30
C MET A 22 2.36 -6.83 -6.30
N GLY A 23 3.41 -6.04 -6.08
CA GLY A 23 4.58 -6.36 -5.27
C GLY A 23 5.85 -5.74 -5.87
N SER A 24 7.00 -5.79 -5.22
CA SER A 24 7.29 -6.39 -3.91
C SER A 24 6.97 -5.45 -2.74
N GLY A 25 6.99 -5.96 -1.51
CA GLY A 25 6.86 -5.12 -0.31
C GLY A 25 7.95 -4.03 -0.21
N GLU A 26 9.13 -4.27 -0.78
CA GLU A 26 10.21 -3.26 -0.84
C GLU A 26 9.83 -2.08 -1.74
N LEU A 27 9.19 -2.35 -2.89
CA LEU A 27 8.67 -1.31 -3.79
C LEU A 27 7.55 -0.51 -3.11
N VAL A 28 6.62 -1.18 -2.43
CA VAL A 28 5.54 -0.48 -1.70
C VAL A 28 6.14 0.44 -0.63
N GLN A 29 7.13 -0.04 0.12
CA GLN A 29 7.80 0.77 1.13
C GLN A 29 8.56 1.96 0.55
N SER A 30 9.22 1.82 -0.61
CA SER A 30 9.92 2.94 -1.25
C SER A 30 8.93 4.01 -1.73
N LEU A 31 7.82 3.60 -2.36
CA LEU A 31 6.80 4.53 -2.83
C LEU A 31 6.03 5.19 -1.68
N MET A 32 5.82 4.46 -0.58
CA MET A 32 5.26 5.02 0.66
C MET A 32 6.15 6.14 1.23
N ARG A 33 7.48 5.93 1.30
CA ARG A 33 8.42 6.98 1.75
C ARG A 33 8.44 8.21 0.84
N ALA A 34 8.15 8.01 -0.45
CA ALA A 34 8.06 9.08 -1.44
C ALA A 34 6.66 9.74 -1.49
N ASN A 35 5.73 9.35 -0.61
CA ASN A 35 4.33 9.82 -0.61
C ASN A 35 3.60 9.62 -1.95
N LEU A 36 3.88 8.51 -2.64
CA LEU A 36 3.33 8.20 -3.96
C LEU A 36 2.15 7.21 -3.93
N ILE A 37 1.74 6.74 -2.76
CA ILE A 37 0.61 5.83 -2.60
C ILE A 37 -0.65 6.62 -2.26
N ASP A 38 -1.68 6.53 -3.10
CA ASP A 38 -2.97 7.19 -2.86
C ASP A 38 -3.96 6.29 -2.11
N GLU A 39 -3.89 4.98 -2.35
CA GLU A 39 -4.81 3.99 -1.78
C GLU A 39 -4.09 2.71 -1.35
N TYR A 40 -4.50 2.18 -0.19
CA TYR A 40 -4.06 0.89 0.33
C TYR A 40 -5.24 -0.08 0.34
N VAL A 41 -5.14 -1.17 -0.41
CA VAL A 41 -6.06 -2.30 -0.32
C VAL A 41 -5.41 -3.38 0.55
N LEU A 42 -5.79 -3.44 1.83
CA LEU A 42 -5.21 -4.35 2.82
C LEU A 42 -6.05 -5.61 2.95
N LEU A 43 -5.45 -6.76 2.65
CA LEU A 43 -6.03 -8.08 2.89
C LEU A 43 -5.55 -8.61 4.25
N ILE A 44 -6.43 -8.55 5.24
CA ILE A 44 -6.15 -8.98 6.61
C ILE A 44 -6.63 -10.42 6.75
N HIS A 45 -5.67 -11.35 6.80
CA HIS A 45 -5.94 -12.77 6.95
C HIS A 45 -6.21 -13.15 8.41
N PRO A 46 -7.11 -14.11 8.69
CA PRO A 46 -7.43 -14.55 10.05
C PRO A 46 -6.37 -15.51 10.61
N LEU A 47 -5.12 -15.04 10.72
CA LEU A 47 -4.00 -15.80 11.27
C LEU A 47 -2.99 -14.90 11.98
N VAL A 48 -2.23 -15.49 12.90
CA VAL A 48 -1.08 -14.83 13.55
C VAL A 48 0.19 -15.49 13.01
N LEU A 49 0.96 -14.74 12.22
CA LEU A 49 2.17 -15.27 11.56
C LEU A 49 3.38 -15.33 12.52
N GLY A 50 3.39 -14.50 13.57
CA GLY A 50 4.51 -14.38 14.51
C GLY A 50 5.65 -13.52 13.98
N SER A 51 6.35 -13.96 12.94
CA SER A 51 7.50 -13.26 12.35
C SER A 51 7.48 -13.25 10.81
N GLY A 52 8.23 -12.33 10.20
CA GLY A 52 8.29 -12.19 8.74
C GLY A 52 8.47 -10.75 8.29
N ARG A 53 8.33 -10.53 6.97
CA ARG A 53 8.40 -9.19 6.37
C ARG A 53 7.15 -8.39 6.76
N ARG A 54 7.35 -7.16 7.25
CA ARG A 54 6.27 -6.23 7.60
C ARG A 54 6.08 -5.24 6.46
N LEU A 55 4.82 -4.95 6.11
CA LEU A 55 4.50 -3.88 5.18
C LEU A 55 4.95 -2.52 5.74
N PHE A 56 4.65 -2.29 7.02
CA PHE A 56 5.08 -1.13 7.79
C PHE A 56 6.20 -1.57 8.77
N PRO A 57 7.48 -1.35 8.42
CA PRO A 57 8.59 -1.68 9.31
C PRO A 57 8.62 -0.80 10.57
N GLU A 58 9.36 -1.24 11.57
CA GLU A 58 9.66 -0.43 12.76
C GLU A 58 10.35 0.88 12.36
N GLY A 59 9.97 1.98 13.00
CA GLY A 59 10.45 3.32 12.64
C GLY A 59 9.79 3.94 11.40
N SER A 60 8.72 3.34 10.86
CA SER A 60 7.92 3.99 9.80
C SER A 60 7.35 5.34 10.30
N ALA A 61 7.28 6.32 9.40
CA ALA A 61 6.67 7.60 9.70
C ALA A 61 5.20 7.44 10.11
N PHE A 62 4.74 8.27 11.05
CA PHE A 62 3.34 8.33 11.41
C PHE A 62 2.53 8.82 10.20
N ALA A 63 1.45 8.09 9.88
CA ALA A 63 0.51 8.47 8.83
C ALA A 63 -0.92 8.13 9.29
N THR A 64 -1.86 9.03 9.01
CA THR A 64 -3.28 8.77 9.22
C THR A 64 -3.90 8.26 7.93
N LEU A 65 -4.63 7.16 7.99
CA LEU A 65 -5.34 6.61 6.84
C LEU A 65 -6.85 6.78 7.02
N ARG A 66 -7.57 7.05 5.94
CA ARG A 66 -9.03 7.17 5.96
C ARG A 66 -9.67 5.92 5.37
N LEU A 67 -10.49 5.21 6.14
CA LEU A 67 -11.24 4.05 5.63
C LEU A 67 -12.22 4.54 4.55
N VAL A 68 -12.15 3.94 3.36
CA VAL A 68 -13.06 4.24 2.24
C VAL A 68 -13.88 3.04 1.81
N GLY A 69 -13.49 1.83 2.22
CA GLY A 69 -14.28 0.63 2.00
C GLY A 69 -13.83 -0.51 2.91
N ALA A 70 -14.76 -1.39 3.27
CA ALA A 70 -14.46 -2.61 4.00
C ALA A 70 -15.44 -3.73 3.59
N LYS A 71 -14.92 -4.93 3.38
CA LYS A 71 -15.73 -6.13 3.15
C LYS A 71 -15.05 -7.37 3.73
N THR A 72 -15.84 -8.34 4.14
CA THR A 72 -15.37 -9.66 4.56
C THR A 72 -15.56 -10.68 3.44
N THR A 73 -14.64 -11.62 3.29
CA THR A 73 -14.83 -12.81 2.45
C THR A 73 -15.48 -13.94 3.24
N ASN A 74 -15.96 -14.97 2.55
CA ASN A 74 -16.45 -16.21 3.16
C ASN A 74 -15.36 -17.02 3.88
N THR A 75 -14.07 -16.73 3.60
CA THR A 75 -12.91 -17.33 4.27
C THR A 75 -12.44 -16.53 5.49
N GLY A 76 -13.15 -15.46 5.86
CA GLY A 76 -12.82 -14.61 7.01
C GLY A 76 -11.72 -13.58 6.75
N VAL A 77 -11.28 -13.38 5.50
CA VAL A 77 -10.37 -12.29 5.14
C VAL A 77 -11.13 -10.97 5.18
N VAL A 78 -10.58 -9.98 5.87
CA VAL A 78 -11.08 -8.60 5.81
C VAL A 78 -10.31 -7.86 4.73
N ILE A 79 -11.01 -7.35 3.74
CA ILE A 79 -10.46 -6.47 2.71
C ILE A 79 -10.84 -5.04 3.12
N ALA A 80 -9.86 -4.26 3.55
CA ALA A 80 -10.04 -2.87 3.94
C ALA A 80 -9.30 -1.95 2.96
N THR A 81 -10.04 -1.03 2.36
CA THR A 81 -9.50 -0.01 1.45
C THR A 81 -9.37 1.30 2.22
N TYR A 82 -8.16 1.85 2.21
CA TYR A 82 -7.82 3.10 2.88
C TYR A 82 -7.23 4.11 1.90
N ALA A 83 -7.72 5.35 1.92
CA ALA A 83 -7.06 6.44 1.23
C ALA A 83 -5.93 7.01 2.11
N ALA A 84 -4.78 7.28 1.50
CA ALA A 84 -3.70 8.05 2.10
C ALA A 84 -4.16 9.50 2.35
N PRO A 85 -3.60 10.17 3.36
CA PRO A 85 -3.84 11.60 3.55
C PRO A 85 -3.19 12.36 2.39
N ARG A 86 -3.87 13.38 1.85
CA ARG A 86 -3.28 14.27 0.85
C ARG A 86 -2.22 15.18 1.47
#